data_AF-A0A4Q0YCQ5-F1
#
_entry.id   AF-A0A4Q0YCQ5-F1
#
_cell.length_a   1.000
_cell.length_b   1.000
_cell.length_c   1.000
_cell.angle_alpha   90.00
_cell.angle_beta   90.00
_cell.angle_gamma   90.00
#
_symmetry.space_group_name_H-M   'P 1'
#
loop_
_entity.id
_entity.type
_entity.pdbx_description
1 polymer ?
#
loop_
_entity_poly.entity_id
_entity_poly.type
_entity_poly.pdbx_seq_one_letter_code
_entity_poly.pdbx_strand_id
1 'polypeptide(L)'
;MSKELNFYSVIIGTELLNGRRKDSHFSFLNEQLLKRGWRHKASFVVEDDTLLMENIYKLIKADENSVMFSFGGIGATPDDYTREIAAKVFTNGIMNYHEEAKELIINQFKEEAYPHRINMAYLPQNAKLLKNVVNNVPGFYLENRFFFTPGFPSMSQAMVVEALDRYYERNLIVKYRESLTAYCGENDLIDIMKTIPKEIELSSLPKIIDDKRMVVISLSGHDKELILNYFTKFIKFLENSGVKFLLKDISK
;
A
#
# COMPACT_ATOMS: atom_id res chain seq x y z
N MET A 1 4.80 13.58 -19.34
CA MET A 1 4.42 12.23 -18.85
C MET A 1 4.33 12.31 -17.33
N SER A 2 3.18 11.99 -16.73
CA SER A 2 3.08 11.92 -15.27
C SER A 2 4.07 10.86 -14.78
N LYS A 3 4.92 11.22 -13.81
CA LYS A 3 5.90 10.30 -13.20
C LYS A 3 5.11 9.14 -12.59
N GLU A 4 5.46 7.90 -12.93
CA GLU A 4 4.86 6.74 -12.27
C GLU A 4 5.34 6.73 -10.81
N LEU A 5 4.41 6.97 -9.88
CA LEU A 5 4.70 6.93 -8.45
C LEU A 5 4.61 5.50 -7.94
N ASN A 6 5.58 5.11 -7.11
CA ASN A 6 5.63 3.81 -6.47
C ASN A 6 5.14 3.95 -5.03
N PHE A 7 3.91 3.52 -4.76
CA PHE A 7 3.37 3.59 -3.40
C PHE A 7 3.78 2.37 -2.56
N TYR A 8 4.30 2.62 -1.37
CA TYR A 8 4.73 1.63 -0.41
C TYR A 8 3.92 1.74 0.89
N SER A 9 3.75 0.63 1.58
CA SER A 9 3.34 0.64 2.99
C SER A 9 4.32 -0.11 3.86
N VAL A 10 4.54 0.43 5.06
CA VAL A 10 5.27 -0.24 6.13
C VAL A 10 4.34 -0.31 7.32
N ILE A 11 3.88 -1.50 7.65
CA ILE A 11 2.88 -1.77 8.68
C ILE A 11 3.62 -2.41 9.84
N ILE A 12 3.76 -1.67 10.93
CA ILE A 12 4.61 -2.01 12.07
C ILE A 12 3.70 -2.42 13.21
N GLY A 13 3.94 -3.63 13.72
CA GLY A 13 3.23 -4.16 14.88
C GLY A 13 3.47 -5.65 15.00
N THR A 14 4.25 -6.03 16.02
CA THR A 14 4.55 -7.43 16.35
C THR A 14 3.27 -8.26 16.55
N GLU A 15 2.17 -7.64 16.99
CA GLU A 15 0.88 -8.28 17.19
C GLU A 15 0.17 -8.69 15.90
N LEU A 16 0.56 -8.14 14.76
CA LEU A 16 0.08 -8.55 13.44
C LEU A 16 0.74 -9.87 13.03
N LEU A 17 2.05 -10.00 13.26
CA LEU A 17 2.82 -11.18 12.88
C LEU A 17 2.52 -12.38 13.78
N ASN A 18 2.19 -12.15 15.06
CA ASN A 18 1.75 -13.23 15.96
C ASN A 18 0.25 -13.51 15.91
N GLY A 19 -0.50 -12.85 15.01
CA GLY A 19 -1.92 -13.11 14.74
C GLY A 19 -2.90 -12.60 15.80
N ARG A 20 -2.45 -11.85 16.82
CA ARG A 20 -3.34 -11.23 17.82
C ARG A 20 -4.21 -10.13 17.23
N ARG A 21 -3.78 -9.53 16.12
CA ARG A 21 -4.59 -8.61 15.30
C ARG A 21 -4.46 -8.95 13.84
N LYS A 22 -5.51 -8.67 13.09
CA LYS A 22 -5.51 -8.74 11.62
C LYS A 22 -5.17 -7.36 11.07
N ASP A 23 -4.28 -7.30 10.09
CA ASP A 23 -4.01 -6.06 9.37
C ASP A 23 -5.25 -5.58 8.62
N SER A 24 -5.50 -4.28 8.70
CA SER A 24 -6.52 -3.57 7.92
C SER A 24 -5.94 -2.37 7.15
N HIS A 25 -4.65 -2.06 7.31
CA HIS A 25 -4.01 -0.93 6.65
C HIS A 25 -3.73 -1.23 5.19
N PHE A 26 -3.28 -2.45 4.84
CA PHE A 26 -3.00 -2.82 3.46
C PHE A 26 -4.25 -2.71 2.59
N SER A 27 -5.33 -3.38 3.00
CA SER A 27 -6.58 -3.41 2.23
C SER A 27 -7.14 -2.00 2.01
N PHE A 28 -7.13 -1.18 3.06
CA PHE A 28 -7.58 0.21 3.00
C PHE A 28 -6.72 1.06 2.06
N LEU A 29 -5.39 1.05 2.23
CA LEU A 29 -4.51 1.86 1.39
C LEU A 29 -4.62 1.43 -0.07
N ASN A 30 -4.60 0.12 -0.34
CA ASN A 30 -4.75 -0.41 -1.68
C ASN A 30 -6.07 0.03 -2.33
N GLU A 31 -7.18 0.00 -1.60
CA GLU A 31 -8.47 0.51 -2.08
C GLU A 31 -8.39 2.02 -2.42
N GLN A 32 -7.79 2.84 -1.54
CA GLN A 32 -7.65 4.28 -1.75
C GLN A 32 -6.76 4.62 -2.96
N LEU A 33 -5.71 3.83 -3.18
CA LEU A 33 -4.83 3.97 -4.35
C LEU A 33 -5.56 3.59 -5.63
N LEU A 34 -6.25 2.44 -5.66
CA LEU A 34 -7.00 1.99 -6.83
C LEU A 34 -8.10 2.98 -7.24
N LYS A 35 -8.82 3.56 -6.27
CA LYS A 35 -9.80 4.64 -6.51
C LYS A 35 -9.21 5.88 -7.19
N ARG A 36 -7.90 6.09 -7.02
CA ARG A 36 -7.15 7.21 -7.59
C ARG A 36 -6.31 6.81 -8.80
N GLY A 37 -6.45 5.59 -9.32
CA GLY A 37 -5.68 5.07 -10.45
C GLY A 37 -4.21 4.74 -10.12
N TRP A 38 -3.86 4.76 -8.83
CA TRP A 38 -2.53 4.38 -8.35
C TRP A 38 -2.49 2.88 -8.02
N ARG A 39 -1.26 2.35 -7.91
CA ARG A 39 -1.03 0.95 -7.52
C ARG A 39 -0.06 0.87 -6.35
N HIS A 40 -0.27 -0.15 -5.53
CA HIS A 40 0.67 -0.52 -4.49
C HIS A 40 1.88 -1.21 -5.14
N LYS A 41 3.08 -0.68 -4.89
CA LYS A 41 4.35 -1.27 -5.35
C LYS A 41 4.78 -2.43 -4.45
N ALA A 42 4.80 -2.21 -3.15
CA ALA A 42 5.08 -3.25 -2.15
C ALA A 42 4.50 -2.85 -0.78
N SER A 43 4.18 -3.87 0.03
CA SER A 43 3.75 -3.71 1.42
C SER A 43 4.61 -4.58 2.32
N PHE A 44 5.14 -4.00 3.39
CA PHE A 44 5.88 -4.70 4.43
C PHE A 44 5.03 -4.75 5.70
N VAL A 45 4.88 -5.94 6.29
CA VAL A 45 4.34 -6.10 7.65
C VAL A 45 5.48 -6.60 8.51
N VAL A 46 5.85 -5.84 9.53
CA VAL A 46 7.08 -6.04 10.31
C VAL A 46 6.83 -5.94 11.81
N GLU A 47 7.67 -6.63 12.57
CA GLU A 47 7.79 -6.41 14.02
C GLU A 47 8.46 -5.07 14.32
N ASP A 48 8.43 -4.68 15.59
CA ASP A 48 9.03 -3.46 16.11
C ASP A 48 10.57 -3.59 16.23
N ASP A 49 11.22 -4.08 15.16
CA ASP A 49 12.68 -4.26 15.05
C ASP A 49 13.34 -3.06 14.36
N THR A 50 14.21 -2.39 15.10
CA THR A 50 14.80 -1.12 14.65
C THR A 50 15.67 -1.25 13.40
N LEU A 51 16.43 -2.35 13.27
CA LEU A 51 17.33 -2.57 12.15
C LEU A 51 16.56 -2.89 10.85
N LEU A 52 15.55 -3.75 10.94
CA LEU A 52 14.66 -4.10 9.84
C LEU A 52 13.90 -2.87 9.33
N MET A 53 13.30 -2.11 10.25
CA MET A 53 12.61 -0.85 9.93
C MET A 53 13.55 0.14 9.22
N GLU A 54 14.77 0.33 9.74
CA GLU A 54 15.77 1.22 9.13
C GLU A 54 16.13 0.77 7.70
N ASN A 55 16.36 -0.53 7.50
CA ASN A 55 16.69 -1.08 6.19
C ASN A 55 15.55 -0.94 5.18
N ILE A 56 14.30 -1.16 5.60
CA ILE A 56 13.12 -0.98 4.74
C ILE A 56 12.95 0.50 4.37
N TYR A 57 13.08 1.41 5.33
CA TYR A 57 12.99 2.84 5.04
C TYR A 57 14.11 3.30 4.09
N LYS A 58 15.34 2.80 4.23
CA LYS A 58 16.44 3.07 3.30
C LYS A 58 16.15 2.53 1.89
N LEU A 59 15.64 1.31 1.79
CA LEU A 59 15.23 0.70 0.52
C LEU A 59 14.17 1.56 -0.18
N ILE A 60 13.15 2.00 0.55
CA ILE A 60 12.07 2.83 -0.01
C ILE A 60 12.59 4.22 -0.38
N LYS A 61 13.44 4.84 0.45
CA LYS A 61 14.04 6.16 0.18
C LYS A 61 14.91 6.14 -1.08
N ALA A 62 15.59 5.03 -1.36
CA ALA A 62 16.43 4.86 -2.55
C ALA A 62 15.64 4.85 -3.87
N ASP A 63 14.33 4.58 -3.82
CA ASP A 63 13.45 4.79 -4.97
C ASP A 63 13.03 6.27 -5.06
N GLU A 64 13.52 6.98 -6.08
CA GLU A 64 13.25 8.40 -6.32
C GLU A 64 11.77 8.71 -6.59
N ASN A 65 10.95 7.70 -6.89
CA ASN A 65 9.52 7.81 -7.15
C ASN A 65 8.67 7.29 -6.01
N SER A 66 9.28 6.93 -4.88
CA SER A 66 8.56 6.35 -3.76
C SER A 66 7.68 7.37 -3.05
N VAL A 67 6.51 6.87 -2.66
CA VAL A 67 5.61 7.45 -1.66
C VAL A 67 5.38 6.36 -0.62
N MET A 68 5.56 6.68 0.67
CA MET A 68 5.46 5.69 1.73
C MET A 68 4.39 6.10 2.75
N PHE A 69 3.53 5.16 3.11
CA PHE A 69 2.69 5.24 4.29
C PHE A 69 3.17 4.24 5.33
N SER A 70 3.72 4.74 6.43
CA SER A 70 4.10 3.96 7.59
C SER A 70 2.99 4.01 8.65
N PHE A 71 2.63 2.85 9.20
CA PHE A 71 1.56 2.67 10.17
C PHE A 71 2.13 2.03 11.43
N GLY A 72 2.00 2.69 12.57
CA GLY A 72 2.48 2.17 13.86
C GLY A 72 3.83 2.74 14.32
N GLY A 73 4.16 2.47 15.59
CA GLY A 73 5.43 2.87 16.21
C GLY A 73 5.62 4.37 16.46
N ILE A 74 4.55 5.18 16.46
CA ILE A 74 4.61 6.64 16.69
C ILE A 74 3.94 7.09 18.00
N GLY A 75 3.60 6.18 18.90
CA GLY A 75 3.04 6.50 20.21
C GLY A 75 4.09 6.98 21.21
N ALA A 76 3.85 6.71 22.49
CA ALA A 76 4.71 7.10 23.60
C ALA A 76 5.27 5.90 24.39
N THR A 77 5.09 4.67 23.91
CA THR A 77 5.60 3.46 24.58
C THR A 77 7.05 3.19 24.18
N PRO A 78 7.82 2.42 24.98
CA PRO A 78 9.25 2.19 24.71
C PRO A 78 9.55 1.45 23.40
N ASP A 79 8.57 0.78 22.83
CA ASP A 79 8.61 0.06 21.54
C ASP A 79 8.21 0.94 20.34
N ASP A 80 7.84 2.21 20.56
CA ASP A 80 7.50 3.15 19.47
C ASP A 80 8.76 3.77 18.81
N TYR A 81 9.42 3.01 17.94
CA TYR A 81 10.68 3.42 17.30
C TYR A 81 10.56 4.22 15.99
N THR A 82 9.35 4.35 15.41
CA THR A 82 9.17 4.91 14.05
C THR A 82 9.71 6.32 13.91
N ARG A 83 9.52 7.19 14.91
CA ARG A 83 10.00 8.59 14.86
C ARG A 83 11.52 8.67 14.78
N GLU A 84 12.21 7.92 15.64
CA GLU A 84 13.67 7.94 15.72
C GLU A 84 14.31 7.36 14.47
N ILE A 85 13.76 6.25 13.96
CA ILE A 85 14.25 5.61 12.74
C ILE A 85 13.97 6.48 11.52
N ALA A 86 12.79 7.13 11.47
CA ALA A 86 12.52 8.12 10.44
C ALA A 86 13.55 9.26 10.47
N ALA A 87 13.91 9.76 11.65
CA ALA A 87 14.93 10.79 11.75
C ALA A 87 16.29 10.31 11.22
N LYS A 88 16.74 9.12 11.64
CA LYS A 88 18.00 8.52 11.17
C LYS A 88 18.05 8.40 9.64
N VAL A 89 16.98 7.92 9.03
CA VAL A 89 16.96 7.63 7.58
C VAL A 89 16.70 8.87 6.74
N PHE A 90 15.78 9.75 7.15
CA PHE A 90 15.31 10.84 6.31
C PHE A 90 15.94 12.19 6.66
N THR A 91 16.41 12.40 7.90
CA THR A 91 16.87 13.71 8.40
C THR A 91 18.22 13.66 9.13
N ASN A 92 19.07 12.69 8.80
CA ASN A 92 20.41 12.50 9.38
C ASN A 92 20.42 12.39 10.91
N GLY A 93 19.34 11.87 11.50
CA GLY A 93 19.18 11.71 12.95
C GLY A 93 18.79 12.99 13.69
N ILE A 94 18.57 14.12 13.00
CA ILE A 94 18.23 15.38 13.65
C ILE A 94 16.74 15.37 14.03
N MET A 95 16.44 15.62 15.31
CA MET A 95 15.10 15.68 15.88
C MET A 95 14.94 16.90 16.79
N ASN A 96 13.75 17.50 16.80
CA ASN A 96 13.40 18.64 17.65
C ASN A 96 11.96 18.52 18.14
N TYR A 97 11.64 19.20 19.25
CA TYR A 97 10.24 19.36 19.63
C TYR A 97 9.54 20.25 18.60
N HIS A 98 8.50 19.73 17.97
CA HIS A 98 7.65 20.48 17.07
C HIS A 98 6.60 21.24 17.89
N GLU A 99 6.67 22.57 17.90
CA GLU A 99 5.84 23.40 18.80
C GLU A 99 4.35 23.16 18.62
N GLU A 100 3.84 23.13 17.38
CA GLU A 100 2.41 22.85 17.15
C GLU A 100 1.98 21.44 17.63
N ALA A 101 2.82 20.40 17.45
CA ALA A 101 2.51 19.06 17.94
C ALA A 101 2.49 19.04 19.47
N LYS A 102 3.43 19.75 20.09
CA LYS A 102 3.53 19.90 21.55
C LYS A 102 2.28 20.57 22.11
N GLU A 103 1.82 21.65 21.49
CA GLU A 103 0.57 22.32 21.86
C GLU A 103 -0.65 21.40 21.71
N LEU A 104 -0.77 20.67 20.59
CA LEU A 104 -1.85 19.71 20.37
C LEU A 104 -1.88 18.62 21.46
N ILE A 105 -0.71 18.07 21.81
CA ILE A 105 -0.56 17.03 22.84
C ILE A 105 -0.90 17.57 24.23
N ILE A 106 -0.39 18.74 24.60
CA ILE A 106 -0.72 19.40 25.88
C ILE A 106 -2.22 19.70 25.94
N ASN A 107 -2.81 20.19 24.85
CA ASN A 107 -4.23 20.50 24.82
C ASN A 107 -5.10 19.25 24.97
N GLN A 108 -4.67 18.13 24.38
CA GLN A 108 -5.38 16.85 24.45
C GLN A 108 -5.29 16.18 25.84
N PHE A 109 -4.12 16.18 26.47
CA PHE A 109 -3.87 15.39 27.69
C PHE A 109 -3.69 16.24 28.96
N LYS A 110 -3.58 17.56 28.85
CA LYS A 110 -3.34 18.47 29.98
C LYS A 110 -2.11 18.03 30.78
N GLU A 111 -2.24 17.90 32.10
CA GLU A 111 -1.16 17.46 32.99
C GLU A 111 -0.63 16.04 32.62
N GLU A 112 -1.49 15.16 32.09
CA GLU A 112 -1.09 13.81 31.65
C GLU A 112 -0.25 13.80 30.37
N ALA A 113 -0.02 14.98 29.76
CA ALA A 113 0.97 15.10 28.70
C ALA A 113 2.36 14.71 29.22
N TYR A 114 2.65 14.94 30.50
CA TYR A 114 3.96 14.72 31.09
C TYR A 114 4.01 13.45 31.97
N PRO A 115 5.18 12.80 32.06
CA PRO A 115 6.42 13.11 31.36
C PRO A 115 6.55 12.43 29.98
N HIS A 116 5.64 11.52 29.62
CA HIS A 116 5.86 10.61 28.49
C HIS A 116 5.19 11.03 27.18
N ARG A 117 3.92 11.46 27.22
CA ARG A 117 3.15 11.75 26.00
C ARG A 117 3.71 12.96 25.24
N ILE A 118 4.32 13.90 25.95
CA ILE A 118 4.98 15.09 25.38
C ILE A 118 6.08 14.71 24.39
N ASN A 119 6.74 13.56 24.59
CA ASN A 119 7.79 13.07 23.70
C ASN A 119 7.23 12.69 22.31
N MET A 120 5.90 12.58 22.16
CA MET A 120 5.29 12.43 20.84
C MET A 120 5.47 13.65 19.94
N ALA A 121 5.74 14.83 20.53
CA ALA A 121 6.10 16.03 19.80
C ALA A 121 7.58 16.10 19.39
N TYR A 122 8.42 15.16 19.84
CA TYR A 122 9.82 15.10 19.42
C TYR A 122 9.91 14.41 18.07
N LEU A 123 9.98 15.20 17.00
CA LEU A 123 9.84 14.75 15.61
C LEU A 123 11.14 14.96 14.82
N PRO A 124 11.33 14.24 13.69
CA PRO A 124 12.40 14.51 12.75
C PRO A 124 12.43 15.97 12.29
N GLN A 125 13.62 16.49 11.97
CA GLN A 125 13.78 17.83 11.43
C GLN A 125 12.92 18.03 10.17
N ASN A 126 12.29 19.21 10.05
CA ASN A 126 11.40 19.56 8.92
C ASN A 126 10.15 18.67 8.80
N ALA A 127 9.81 17.88 9.83
CA ALA A 127 8.53 17.20 9.89
C ALA A 127 7.38 18.20 9.82
N LYS A 128 6.36 17.86 9.03
CA LYS A 128 5.07 18.52 9.00
C LYS A 128 4.01 17.60 9.60
N LEU A 129 2.89 18.15 10.04
CA LEU A 129 1.88 17.39 10.80
C LEU A 129 0.74 16.88 9.91
N LEU A 130 0.31 15.65 10.18
CA LEU A 130 -0.95 15.09 9.67
C LEU A 130 -2.01 15.24 10.76
N LYS A 131 -3.16 15.79 10.41
CA LYS A 131 -4.22 16.05 11.38
C LYS A 131 -4.86 14.74 11.84
N ASN A 132 -4.90 14.55 13.16
CA ASN A 132 -5.65 13.45 13.75
C ASN A 132 -7.04 13.92 14.17
N VAL A 133 -8.05 13.52 13.40
CA VAL A 133 -9.45 13.91 13.67
C VAL A 133 -10.08 13.18 14.86
N VAL A 134 -9.40 12.17 15.44
CA VAL A 134 -9.93 11.36 16.54
C VAL A 134 -9.52 11.91 17.90
N ASN A 135 -8.23 12.21 18.10
CA ASN A 135 -7.71 12.63 19.41
C ASN A 135 -6.68 13.76 19.33
N ASN A 136 -6.61 14.49 18.21
CA ASN A 136 -5.70 15.62 17.98
C ASN A 136 -4.19 15.32 18.06
N VAL A 137 -3.76 14.12 18.44
CA VAL A 137 -2.33 13.74 18.45
C VAL A 137 -1.90 13.48 17.01
N PRO A 138 -1.08 14.36 16.41
CA PRO A 138 -0.84 14.34 14.97
C PRO A 138 0.03 13.16 14.55
N GLY A 139 -0.17 12.69 13.32
CA GLY A 139 0.88 11.98 12.60
C GLY A 139 1.90 12.98 12.05
N PHE A 140 2.91 12.54 11.32
CA PHE A 140 3.86 13.45 10.68
C PHE A 140 4.26 12.97 9.30
N TYR A 141 4.86 13.85 8.51
CA TYR A 141 5.39 13.50 7.20
C TYR A 141 6.60 14.35 6.81
N LEU A 142 7.40 13.79 5.91
CA LEU A 142 8.62 14.36 5.38
C LEU A 142 8.56 14.42 3.86
N GLU A 143 9.14 15.47 3.29
CA GLU A 143 9.29 15.68 1.84
C GLU A 143 7.99 15.61 1.02
N ASN A 144 6.82 15.72 1.68
CA ASN A 144 5.51 15.41 1.08
C ASN A 144 5.50 14.01 0.39
N ARG A 145 6.28 13.05 0.91
CA ARG A 145 6.49 11.70 0.33
C ARG A 145 6.43 10.57 1.36
N PHE A 146 6.93 10.81 2.56
CA PHE A 146 7.03 9.80 3.61
C PHE A 146 6.09 10.17 4.75
N PHE A 147 4.97 9.47 4.87
CA PHE A 147 3.90 9.73 5.82
C PHE A 147 3.93 8.69 6.93
N PHE A 148 3.86 9.13 8.18
CA PHE A 148 3.96 8.29 9.37
C PHE A 148 2.71 8.51 10.22
N THR A 149 1.94 7.45 10.43
CA THR A 149 0.60 7.49 11.01
C THR A 149 0.47 6.50 12.17
N PRO A 150 -0.51 6.68 13.09
CA PRO A 150 -0.73 5.76 14.18
C PRO A 150 -1.08 4.35 13.70
N GLY A 151 -0.81 3.33 14.53
CA GLY A 151 -1.17 1.93 14.22
C GLY A 151 -2.67 1.64 14.25
N PHE A 152 -3.50 2.59 14.71
CA PHE A 152 -4.95 2.45 14.80
C PHE A 152 -5.62 2.88 13.48
N PRO A 153 -6.32 1.98 12.77
CA PRO A 153 -6.98 2.30 11.50
C PRO A 153 -7.96 3.48 11.60
N SER A 154 -8.70 3.57 12.71
CA SER A 154 -9.63 4.69 12.95
C SER A 154 -8.95 6.06 12.96
N MET A 155 -7.65 6.12 13.26
CA MET A 155 -6.86 7.35 13.27
C MET A 155 -6.10 7.55 11.95
N SER A 156 -5.46 6.50 11.43
CA SER A 156 -4.58 6.61 10.26
C SER A 156 -5.34 6.84 8.95
N GLN A 157 -6.54 6.27 8.79
CA GLN A 157 -7.27 6.30 7.52
C GLN A 157 -7.59 7.72 7.04
N ALA A 158 -8.02 8.61 7.93
CA ALA A 158 -8.29 10.00 7.59
C ALA A 158 -7.01 10.75 7.17
N MET A 159 -5.88 10.48 7.84
CA MET A 159 -4.58 11.07 7.50
C MET A 159 -4.09 10.61 6.12
N VAL A 160 -4.27 9.33 5.80
CA VAL A 160 -3.93 8.79 4.48
C VAL A 160 -4.75 9.48 3.39
N VAL A 161 -6.06 9.63 3.59
CA VAL A 161 -6.93 10.32 2.63
C VAL A 161 -6.52 11.78 2.47
N GLU A 162 -6.26 12.49 3.57
CA GLU A 162 -5.76 13.87 3.55
C GLU A 162 -4.46 13.99 2.74
N ALA A 163 -3.48 13.12 3.00
CA ALA A 163 -2.21 13.11 2.29
C ALA A 163 -2.37 12.82 0.80
N LEU A 164 -3.19 11.83 0.46
CA LEU A 164 -3.50 11.47 -0.93
C LEU A 164 -4.15 12.65 -1.66
N ASP A 165 -5.18 13.26 -1.07
CA ASP A 165 -5.92 14.34 -1.72
C ASP A 165 -5.11 15.63 -1.82
N ARG A 166 -4.20 15.89 -0.87
CA ARG A 166 -3.36 17.10 -0.86
C ARG A 166 -2.19 17.02 -1.83
N TYR A 167 -1.55 15.86 -1.97
CA TYR A 167 -0.25 15.75 -2.65
C TYR A 167 -0.25 14.93 -3.92
N TYR A 168 -1.27 14.09 -4.14
CA TYR A 168 -1.29 13.15 -5.25
C TYR A 168 -2.58 13.24 -6.03
N GLU A 169 -2.53 13.93 -7.16
CA GLU A 169 -3.62 13.95 -8.11
C GLU A 169 -4.03 12.54 -8.55
N ARG A 170 -5.25 12.40 -9.05
CA ARG A 170 -5.68 11.13 -9.62
C ARG A 170 -4.79 10.79 -10.81
N ASN A 171 -4.30 9.57 -10.83
CA ASN A 171 -3.64 9.02 -11.99
C ASN A 171 -4.66 8.78 -13.09
N LEU A 172 -4.62 9.61 -14.13
CA LEU A 172 -5.49 9.48 -15.30
C LEU A 172 -5.01 8.38 -16.27
N ILE A 173 -3.92 7.69 -15.95
CA ILE A 173 -3.46 6.54 -16.72
C ILE A 173 -4.51 5.44 -16.61
N VAL A 174 -5.27 5.25 -17.69
CA VAL A 174 -6.26 4.18 -17.80
C VAL A 174 -5.53 2.84 -17.99
N LYS A 175 -5.96 1.83 -17.25
CA LYS A 175 -5.57 0.44 -17.46
C LYS A 175 -6.81 -0.35 -17.86
N TYR A 176 -6.78 -0.93 -19.05
CA TYR A 176 -7.83 -1.80 -19.56
C TYR A 176 -7.62 -3.20 -19.00
N ARG A 177 -8.73 -3.90 -18.74
CA ARG A 177 -8.71 -5.29 -18.26
C ARG A 177 -9.83 -6.07 -18.88
N GLU A 178 -9.50 -7.23 -19.42
CA GLU A 178 -10.45 -8.24 -19.87
C GLU A 178 -10.21 -9.52 -19.08
N SER A 179 -11.28 -10.27 -18.78
CA SER A 179 -11.17 -11.47 -17.97
C SER A 179 -12.16 -12.55 -18.40
N LEU A 180 -11.72 -13.80 -18.31
CA LEU A 180 -12.53 -14.98 -18.56
C LEU A 180 -12.24 -16.06 -17.51
N THR A 181 -13.15 -17.01 -17.39
CA THR A 181 -12.96 -18.24 -16.61
C THR A 181 -12.95 -19.42 -17.56
N ALA A 182 -11.86 -20.17 -17.62
CA ALA A 182 -11.73 -21.39 -18.41
C ALA A 182 -11.94 -22.62 -17.51
N TYR A 183 -12.71 -23.61 -17.98
CA TYR A 183 -12.97 -24.87 -17.26
C TYR A 183 -11.91 -25.91 -17.62
N CYS A 184 -10.66 -25.64 -17.23
CA CYS A 184 -9.51 -26.50 -17.45
C CYS A 184 -8.49 -26.33 -16.31
N GLY A 185 -7.38 -27.07 -16.38
CA GLY A 185 -6.21 -26.81 -15.54
C GLY A 185 -5.38 -25.64 -16.07
N GLU A 186 -4.56 -25.04 -15.21
CA GLU A 186 -3.65 -23.97 -15.61
C GLU A 186 -2.60 -24.44 -16.63
N ASN A 187 -2.14 -25.68 -16.50
CA ASN A 187 -1.19 -26.28 -17.43
C ASN A 187 -1.68 -26.31 -18.88
N ASP A 188 -3.00 -26.44 -19.09
CA ASP A 188 -3.61 -26.51 -20.41
C ASP A 188 -3.52 -25.16 -21.16
N LEU A 189 -3.18 -24.09 -20.44
CA LEU A 189 -3.13 -22.71 -20.96
C LEU A 189 -1.70 -22.17 -21.11
N ILE A 190 -0.67 -22.94 -20.72
CA ILE A 190 0.72 -22.46 -20.69
C ILE A 190 1.18 -21.93 -22.05
N ASP A 191 0.83 -22.64 -23.14
CA ASP A 191 1.31 -22.26 -24.47
C ASP A 191 0.73 -20.94 -24.95
N ILE A 192 -0.56 -20.67 -24.71
CA ILE A 192 -1.15 -19.36 -25.02
C ILE A 192 -0.61 -18.27 -24.08
N MET A 193 -0.38 -18.58 -22.80
CA MET A 193 0.21 -17.63 -21.85
C MET A 193 1.60 -17.16 -22.28
N LYS A 194 2.43 -18.06 -22.83
CA LYS A 194 3.76 -17.71 -23.35
C LYS A 194 3.74 -16.77 -24.55
N THR A 195 2.62 -16.67 -25.27
CA THR A 195 2.48 -15.76 -26.42
C THR A 195 2.20 -14.31 -26.02
N ILE A 196 1.87 -14.07 -24.74
CA ILE A 196 1.49 -12.75 -24.25
C ILE A 196 2.74 -11.86 -24.15
N PRO A 197 2.73 -10.67 -24.76
CA PRO A 197 3.86 -9.77 -24.78
C PRO A 197 4.02 -9.10 -23.40
N LYS A 198 5.24 -8.61 -23.09
CA LYS A 198 5.59 -8.11 -21.74
C LYS A 198 4.81 -6.86 -21.33
N GLU A 199 4.26 -6.14 -22.30
CA GLU A 199 3.43 -4.95 -22.14
C GLU A 199 2.04 -5.28 -21.57
N ILE A 200 1.63 -6.55 -21.65
CA ILE A 200 0.37 -7.05 -21.09
C ILE A 200 0.67 -7.81 -19.79
N GLU A 201 0.07 -7.35 -18.70
CA GLU A 201 0.04 -8.10 -17.45
C GLU A 201 -0.99 -9.22 -17.56
N LEU A 202 -0.50 -10.47 -17.64
CA LEU A 202 -1.29 -11.68 -17.52
C LEU A 202 -1.36 -12.11 -16.05
N SER A 203 -2.57 -12.34 -15.56
CA SER A 203 -2.84 -12.99 -14.27
C SER A 203 -3.63 -14.28 -14.51
N SER A 204 -3.24 -15.33 -13.81
CA SER A 204 -3.88 -16.63 -13.79
C SER A 204 -4.19 -17.01 -12.35
N LEU A 205 -5.46 -17.28 -12.06
CA LEU A 205 -5.94 -17.62 -10.73
C LEU A 205 -6.65 -18.99 -10.78
N PRO A 206 -5.95 -20.09 -10.45
CA PRO A 206 -6.55 -21.41 -10.43
C PRO A 206 -7.57 -21.53 -9.28
N LYS A 207 -8.65 -22.26 -9.54
CA LYS A 207 -9.72 -22.55 -8.60
C LYS A 207 -10.17 -24.00 -8.71
N ILE A 208 -10.68 -24.51 -7.59
CA ILE A 208 -11.37 -25.79 -7.50
C ILE A 208 -12.74 -25.51 -6.91
N ILE A 209 -13.80 -25.77 -7.68
CA ILE A 209 -15.20 -25.66 -7.24
C ILE A 209 -15.87 -26.98 -7.58
N ASP A 210 -16.48 -27.64 -6.58
CA ASP A 210 -17.11 -28.96 -6.71
C ASP A 210 -16.21 -29.98 -7.43
N ASP A 211 -14.96 -30.09 -6.98
CA ASP A 211 -13.89 -30.95 -7.54
C ASP A 211 -13.52 -30.67 -9.01
N LYS A 212 -14.05 -29.60 -9.61
CA LYS A 212 -13.72 -29.18 -10.98
C LYS A 212 -12.69 -28.08 -10.97
N ARG A 213 -11.63 -28.28 -11.74
CA ARG A 213 -10.59 -27.28 -11.97
C ARG A 213 -11.09 -26.23 -12.95
N MET A 214 -10.83 -24.98 -12.61
CA MET A 214 -11.06 -23.84 -13.46
C MET A 214 -9.99 -22.79 -13.22
N VAL A 215 -9.76 -21.92 -14.19
CA VAL A 215 -8.74 -20.87 -14.10
C VAL A 215 -9.36 -19.57 -14.55
N VAL A 216 -9.26 -18.54 -13.70
CA VAL A 216 -9.57 -17.18 -14.11
C VAL A 216 -8.33 -16.59 -14.77
N ILE A 217 -8.48 -16.16 -16.02
CA ILE A 217 -7.46 -15.45 -16.78
C ILE A 217 -7.85 -13.99 -16.87
N SER A 218 -6.92 -13.10 -16.56
CA SER A 218 -7.07 -11.66 -16.72
C SER A 218 -5.89 -11.10 -17.50
N LEU A 219 -6.19 -10.38 -18.59
CA LEU A 219 -5.21 -9.59 -19.32
C LEU A 219 -5.44 -8.12 -18.99
N SER A 220 -4.38 -7.38 -18.64
CA SER A 220 -4.49 -5.95 -18.39
C SER A 220 -3.29 -5.15 -18.86
N GLY A 221 -3.51 -3.90 -19.26
CA GLY A 221 -2.48 -3.04 -19.84
C GLY A 221 -3.01 -1.67 -20.22
N HIS A 222 -2.16 -0.84 -20.82
CA HIS A 222 -2.48 0.56 -21.14
C HIS A 222 -3.00 0.76 -22.57
N ASP A 223 -2.78 -0.21 -23.46
CA ASP A 223 -3.29 -0.22 -24.82
C ASP A 223 -4.53 -1.10 -24.91
N LYS A 224 -5.70 -0.47 -25.09
CA LYS A 224 -6.98 -1.18 -25.18
C LYS A 224 -7.04 -2.15 -26.35
N GLU A 225 -6.54 -1.73 -27.51
CA GLU A 225 -6.62 -2.52 -28.74
C GLU A 225 -5.73 -3.75 -28.62
N LEU A 226 -4.52 -3.57 -28.07
CA LEU A 226 -3.61 -4.67 -27.79
C LEU A 226 -4.23 -5.68 -26.82
N ILE A 227 -4.86 -5.22 -25.74
CA ILE A 227 -5.55 -6.09 -24.77
C ILE A 227 -6.68 -6.87 -25.44
N LEU A 228 -7.55 -6.21 -26.22
CA LEU A 228 -8.66 -6.87 -26.91
C LEU A 228 -8.18 -7.90 -27.94
N ASN A 229 -7.10 -7.59 -28.67
CA ASN A 229 -6.51 -8.52 -29.65
C ASN A 229 -6.02 -9.79 -28.97
N TYR A 230 -5.24 -9.68 -27.90
CA TYR A 230 -4.73 -10.85 -27.18
C TYR A 230 -5.81 -11.59 -26.38
N PHE A 231 -6.81 -10.87 -25.87
CA PHE A 231 -7.97 -11.51 -25.24
C PHE A 231 -8.76 -12.35 -26.24
N THR A 232 -8.96 -11.83 -27.46
CA THR A 232 -9.58 -12.56 -28.57
C THR A 232 -8.76 -13.79 -28.98
N LYS A 233 -7.41 -13.69 -29.00
CA LYS A 233 -6.54 -14.86 -29.22
C LYS A 233 -6.73 -15.92 -28.14
N PHE A 234 -6.90 -15.50 -26.89
CA PHE A 234 -7.17 -16.40 -25.77
C PHE A 234 -8.49 -17.14 -25.94
N ILE A 235 -9.56 -16.42 -26.31
CA ILE A 235 -10.88 -17.01 -26.61
C ILE A 235 -10.76 -18.04 -27.75
N LYS A 236 -10.13 -17.67 -28.87
CA LYS A 236 -9.94 -18.58 -30.01
C LYS A 236 -9.15 -19.83 -29.65
N PHE A 237 -8.12 -19.69 -28.79
CA PHE A 237 -7.37 -20.84 -28.29
C PHE A 237 -8.27 -21.80 -27.52
N LEU A 238 -9.11 -21.29 -26.60
CA LEU A 238 -10.04 -22.10 -25.83
C LEU A 238 -11.07 -22.80 -26.72
N GLU A 239 -11.64 -22.08 -27.70
CA GLU A 239 -12.57 -22.62 -28.69
C GLU A 239 -11.94 -23.77 -29.50
N ASN A 240 -10.73 -23.55 -30.02
CA ASN A 240 -10.01 -24.56 -30.81
C ASN A 240 -9.62 -25.80 -29.98
N SER A 241 -9.32 -25.61 -28.69
CA SER A 241 -9.00 -26.70 -27.77
C SER A 241 -10.24 -27.38 -27.16
N GLY A 242 -11.46 -26.97 -27.52
CA GLY A 242 -12.70 -27.52 -26.98
C GLY A 242 -12.92 -27.25 -25.48
N VAL A 243 -12.20 -26.27 -24.92
CA VAL A 243 -12.30 -25.88 -23.51
C VAL A 243 -13.51 -24.98 -23.34
N LYS A 244 -14.42 -25.36 -22.44
CA LYS A 244 -15.55 -24.50 -22.05
C LYS A 244 -15.02 -23.27 -21.30
N PHE A 245 -15.66 -22.12 -21.47
CA PHE A 245 -15.32 -20.90 -20.73
C PHE A 245 -16.51 -19.97 -20.50
N LEU A 246 -16.35 -19.02 -19.59
CA LEU A 246 -17.25 -17.88 -19.36
C LEU A 246 -16.47 -16.57 -19.53
N LEU A 247 -17.05 -15.58 -20.19
CA LEU A 247 -16.49 -14.22 -20.28
C LEU A 247 -16.77 -13.42 -19.01
N LYS A 248 -16.39 -13.98 -17.86
CA LYS A 248 -16.57 -13.39 -16.53
C LYS A 248 -15.47 -13.88 -15.59
N ASP A 249 -15.03 -13.02 -14.68
CA ASP A 249 -14.25 -13.39 -13.50
C ASP A 249 -15.20 -13.88 -12.40
N ILE A 250 -15.14 -15.18 -12.06
CA ILE A 250 -15.95 -15.80 -10.99
C ILE A 250 -15.39 -15.56 -9.58
N SER A 251 -14.34 -14.76 -9.45
CA SER A 251 -13.76 -14.34 -8.15
C SER A 251 -14.37 -13.07 -7.60
N LYS A 252 -15.20 -12.41 -8.41
CA LYS A 252 -15.86 -11.16 -8.07
C LYS A 252 -17.35 -11.37 -7.86
#